data_AF-A0A438CNF5-F1
#
_entry.id   AF-A0A438CNF5-F1
#
_cell.length_a   1.000
_cell.length_b   1.000
_cell.length_c   1.000
_cell.angle_alpha   90.00
_cell.angle_beta   90.00
_cell.angle_gamma   90.00
#
_symmetry.space_group_name_H-M   'P 1'
#
loop_
_entity.id
_entity.type
_entity.pdbx_description
1 polymer ?
#
loop_
_entity_poly.entity_id
_entity_poly.type
_entity_poly.pdbx_seq_one_letter_code
_entity_poly.pdbx_strand_id
1 'polypeptide(L)'
;MDCVSPILDVATRLWDCTAKRAVYIRHLPQNLNSLRTAMGELKNLYKDVKERVEREEKLQKKRTHVVDGWLRNVEAMEEQVKEILAKGDEEIDGINANNAQPGFIPSCENLIGINLIE
;
A
#
# COMPACT_ATOMS: atom_id res chain seq x y z
N MET A 1 -40.09 -23.83 -5.65
CA MET A 1 -39.05 -22.99 -6.27
C MET A 1 -38.23 -22.42 -5.14
N ASP A 2 -36.98 -22.86 -5.04
CA ASP A 2 -36.10 -22.59 -3.90
C ASP A 2 -35.54 -21.17 -3.99
N CYS A 3 -36.30 -20.20 -3.49
CA CYS A 3 -35.91 -18.78 -3.43
C CYS A 3 -34.64 -18.55 -2.58
N VAL A 4 -34.20 -19.56 -1.83
CA VAL A 4 -33.01 -19.56 -0.98
C VAL A 4 -31.70 -19.64 -1.78
N SER A 5 -31.69 -20.24 -2.97
CA SER A 5 -30.45 -20.39 -3.76
C SER A 5 -29.91 -19.06 -4.30
N PRO A 6 -30.73 -18.15 -4.86
CA PRO A 6 -30.25 -16.83 -5.29
C PRO A 6 -29.84 -15.92 -4.12
N ILE A 7 -30.54 -16.00 -2.98
CA ILE A 7 -30.26 -15.18 -1.79
C ILE A 7 -28.91 -15.59 -1.18
N LEU A 8 -28.64 -16.90 -1.10
CA LEU A 8 -27.37 -17.42 -0.58
C LEU A 8 -26.18 -17.04 -1.48
N ASP A 9 -26.35 -17.11 -2.80
CA ASP A 9 -25.30 -16.70 -3.76
C ASP A 9 -24.94 -15.22 -3.62
N VAL A 10 -25.94 -14.34 -3.50
CA VAL A 10 -25.72 -12.91 -3.24
C VAL A 10 -24.98 -12.69 -1.93
N ALA A 11 -25.36 -13.40 -0.86
CA ALA A 11 -24.71 -13.29 0.45
C ALA A 11 -23.25 -13.75 0.41
N THR A 12 -22.95 -14.87 -0.25
CA THR A 12 -21.57 -15.36 -0.42
C THR A 12 -20.71 -14.36 -1.20
N ARG A 13 -21.24 -13.78 -2.28
CA ARG A 13 -20.51 -12.77 -3.06
C ARG A 13 -20.27 -11.49 -2.25
N LEU A 14 -21.24 -11.07 -1.43
CA LEU A 14 -21.09 -9.91 -0.55
C LEU A 14 -20.03 -10.16 0.54
N TRP A 15 -20.03 -11.35 1.12
CA TRP A 15 -19.03 -11.79 2.09
C TRP A 15 -17.63 -11.82 1.49
N ASP A 16 -17.45 -12.41 0.31
CA ASP A 16 -16.15 -12.46 -0.37
C ASP A 16 -15.64 -11.06 -0.73
N CYS A 17 -16.51 -10.18 -1.21
CA CYS A 17 -16.16 -8.78 -1.47
C CYS A 17 -15.76 -8.06 -0.17
N THR A 18 -16.47 -8.32 0.93
CA THR A 18 -16.22 -7.71 2.25
C THR A 18 -14.94 -8.24 2.88
N ALA A 19 -14.69 -9.55 2.83
CA ALA A 19 -13.49 -10.18 3.36
C ALA A 19 -12.24 -9.70 2.59
N LYS A 20 -12.31 -9.62 1.25
CA LYS A 20 -11.24 -9.05 0.43
C LYS A 20 -10.98 -7.59 0.77
N ARG A 21 -12.04 -6.80 0.97
CA ARG A 21 -11.95 -5.40 1.39
C ARG A 21 -11.33 -5.26 2.78
N ALA A 22 -11.71 -6.09 3.74
CA ALA A 22 -11.17 -6.06 5.10
C ALA A 22 -9.68 -6.42 5.14
N VAL A 23 -9.27 -7.43 4.37
CA VAL A 23 -7.85 -7.81 4.19
C VAL A 23 -7.07 -6.67 3.53
N TYR A 24 -7.62 -6.07 2.46
CA TYR A 24 -7.02 -4.93 1.78
C TYR A 24 -6.80 -3.74 2.73
N ILE A 25 -7.85 -3.31 3.44
CA ILE A 25 -7.80 -2.20 4.39
C ILE A 25 -6.79 -2.48 5.52
N ARG A 26 -6.74 -3.71 6.03
CA ARG A 26 -5.83 -4.08 7.13
C ARG A 26 -4.35 -4.02 6.72
N HIS A 27 -4.03 -4.48 5.52
CA HIS A 27 -2.64 -4.57 5.07
C HIS A 27 -2.14 -3.34 4.35
N LEU A 28 -3.02 -2.47 3.84
CA LEU A 28 -2.62 -1.26 3.13
C LEU A 28 -1.70 -0.35 3.98
N PRO A 29 -2.03 0.04 5.22
CA PRO A 29 -1.14 0.87 6.05
C PRO A 29 0.21 0.20 6.33
N GLN A 30 0.21 -1.12 6.55
CA GLN A 30 1.43 -1.89 6.80
C GLN A 30 2.33 -1.91 5.56
N ASN A 31 1.74 -2.16 4.39
CA ASN A 31 2.45 -2.19 3.11
C ASN A 31 3.04 -0.82 2.75
N LEU A 32 2.30 0.28 2.96
CA LEU A 32 2.81 1.63 2.73
C LEU A 32 3.95 1.98 3.69
N ASN A 33 3.88 1.57 4.96
CA ASN A 33 4.96 1.78 5.89
C ASN A 33 6.22 0.99 5.49
N SER A 34 6.08 -0.29 5.14
CA SER A 34 7.18 -1.11 4.62
C SER A 34 7.79 -0.52 3.35
N LEU A 35 6.97 0.00 2.43
CA LEU A 35 7.44 0.65 1.21
C LEU A 35 8.23 1.93 1.52
N ARG A 36 7.75 2.76 2.46
CA ARG A 36 8.43 3.98 2.90
C ARG A 36 9.79 3.66 3.54
N THR A 37 9.87 2.61 4.36
CA THR A 37 11.13 2.13 4.94
C THR A 37 12.10 1.63 3.87
N ALA A 38 11.65 0.74 2.98
CA ALA A 38 12.50 0.17 1.93
C ALA A 38 13.03 1.26 0.97
N MET A 39 12.20 2.23 0.61
CA MET A 39 12.64 3.37 -0.21
C MET A 39 13.65 4.25 0.54
N GLY A 40 13.46 4.45 1.85
CA GLY A 40 14.44 5.15 2.70
C GLY A 40 15.81 4.48 2.71
N GLU A 41 15.85 3.15 2.87
CA GLU A 41 17.08 2.36 2.83
C GLU A 41 17.76 2.45 1.45
N LEU A 42 16.99 2.33 0.37
CA LEU A 42 17.51 2.47 -0.99
C LEU A 42 18.08 3.87 -1.26
N LYS A 43 17.45 4.94 -0.72
CA LYS A 43 17.99 6.31 -0.83
C LYS A 43 19.31 6.49 -0.10
N ASN A 44 19.51 5.81 1.03
CA ASN A 44 20.80 5.86 1.73
C ASN A 44 21.89 5.21 0.87
N LEU A 45 21.62 4.02 0.32
CA LEU A 45 22.55 3.36 -0.61
C LEU A 45 22.83 4.21 -1.86
N TYR A 46 21.81 4.88 -2.40
CA TYR A 46 21.98 5.79 -3.53
C TYR A 46 22.95 6.93 -3.22
N LYS A 47 22.82 7.55 -2.04
CA LYS A 47 23.73 8.63 -1.62
C LYS A 47 25.17 8.12 -1.52
N ASP A 48 25.38 6.99 -0.83
CA ASP A 48 26.70 6.41 -0.63
C ASP A 48 27.39 6.06 -1.97
N VAL A 49 26.63 5.43 -2.88
CA VAL A 49 27.12 5.07 -4.22
C VAL A 49 27.40 6.32 -5.04
N LYS A 50 26.51 7.32 -5.02
CA LYS A 50 26.68 8.57 -5.76
C LYS A 50 27.91 9.33 -5.30
N GLU A 51 28.12 9.48 -4.00
CA GLU A 51 29.31 10.13 -3.46
C GLU A 51 30.59 9.38 -3.86
N ARG A 52 30.57 8.04 -3.85
CA ARG A 52 31.71 7.24 -4.30
C ARG A 52 31.99 7.43 -5.78
N VAL A 53 30.95 7.42 -6.62
CA VAL A 53 31.05 7.69 -8.05
C VAL A 53 31.69 9.07 -8.29
N GLU A 54 31.19 10.11 -7.62
CA GLU A 54 31.70 11.47 -7.76
C GLU A 54 33.17 11.58 -7.34
N ARG A 55 33.59 10.85 -6.28
CA ARG A 55 35.01 10.78 -5.88
C ARG A 55 35.88 10.12 -6.96
N GLU A 56 35.43 9.02 -7.55
CA GLU A 56 36.20 8.31 -8.60
C GLU A 56 36.22 9.08 -9.92
N GLU A 57 35.12 9.76 -10.28
CA GLU A 57 35.04 10.61 -11.47
C GLU A 57 35.97 11.85 -11.35
N LYS A 58 36.15 12.40 -10.13
CA LYS A 58 37.19 13.42 -9.87
C LYS A 58 38.62 12.91 -10.13
N LEU A 59 38.84 11.61 -10.02
CA LEU A 59 40.11 10.95 -10.37
C LEU A 59 40.17 10.57 -11.86
N GLN A 60 39.31 11.15 -12.70
CA GLN A 60 39.19 10.89 -14.14
C GLN A 60 38.81 9.45 -14.51
N LYS A 61 38.31 8.66 -13.56
CA LYS A 61 37.74 7.35 -13.88
C LYS A 61 36.35 7.52 -14.46
N LYS A 62 36.02 6.73 -15.47
CA LYS A 62 34.68 6.71 -16.05
C LYS A 62 33.79 5.78 -15.24
N ARG A 63 32.62 6.27 -14.83
CA ARG A 63 31.54 5.43 -14.30
C ARG A 63 31.10 4.42 -15.35
N THR A 64 30.76 3.22 -14.90
CA THR A 64 30.28 2.15 -15.78
C THR A 64 28.81 2.35 -16.13
N HIS A 65 28.39 1.82 -17.27
CA HIS A 65 26.99 1.85 -17.68
C HIS A 65 26.04 1.18 -16.67
N VAL A 66 26.51 0.15 -15.96
CA VAL A 66 25.72 -0.53 -14.91
C VAL A 66 25.42 0.43 -13.76
N VAL A 67 26.43 1.17 -13.29
CA VAL A 67 26.27 2.12 -12.18
C VAL A 67 25.43 3.32 -12.61
N ASP A 68 25.62 3.82 -13.84
CA ASP A 68 24.78 4.89 -14.39
C ASP A 68 23.31 4.48 -14.51
N GLY A 69 23.04 3.29 -15.05
CA GLY A 69 21.69 2.74 -15.14
C GLY A 69 21.05 2.54 -13.77
N TRP A 70 21.81 2.03 -12.79
CA TRP A 70 21.31 1.87 -11.43
C TRP A 70 20.92 3.20 -10.78
N LEU A 71 21.75 4.24 -10.88
CA LEU A 71 21.45 5.56 -10.33
C LEU A 71 20.16 6.15 -10.93
N ARG A 72 20.01 6.09 -12.25
CA ARG A 72 18.79 6.55 -12.95
C ARG A 72 17.55 5.76 -12.56
N ASN A 73 17.68 4.45 -12.37
CA ASN A 73 16.57 3.59 -11.99
C ASN A 73 16.08 3.89 -10.57
N VAL A 74 17.00 4.17 -9.63
CA VAL A 74 16.61 4.56 -8.26
C VAL A 74 15.88 5.90 -8.25
N GLU A 75 16.34 6.88 -9.04
CA GLU A 75 15.65 8.17 -9.19
C GLU A 75 14.23 8.00 -9.76
N ALA A 76 14.08 7.18 -10.81
CA ALA A 76 12.77 6.89 -11.39
C ALA A 76 11.86 6.11 -10.43
N MET A 77 12.42 5.19 -9.64
CA MET A 77 11.68 4.42 -8.64
C MET A 77 11.21 5.33 -7.49
N GLU A 78 12.01 6.31 -7.09
CA GLU A 78 11.62 7.28 -6.07
C GLU A 78 10.33 8.02 -6.45
N GLU A 79 10.21 8.46 -7.71
CA GLU A 79 9.00 9.15 -8.19
C GLU A 79 7.78 8.23 -8.22
N GLN A 80 7.94 6.98 -8.66
CA GLN A 80 6.86 5.99 -8.64
C GLN A 80 6.40 5.69 -7.20
N VAL A 81 7.34 5.54 -6.27
CA VAL A 81 7.02 5.28 -4.86
C VAL A 81 6.31 6.48 -4.24
N LYS A 82 6.70 7.72 -4.56
CA LYS A 82 5.98 8.91 -4.10
C LYS A 82 4.52 8.91 -4.55
N GLU A 83 4.26 8.57 -5.81
CA GLU A 83 2.89 8.48 -6.33
C GLU A 83 2.07 7.39 -5.63
N ILE A 84 2.67 6.21 -5.42
CA ILE A 84 2.01 5.09 -4.70
C ILE A 84 1.70 5.49 -3.26
N LEU A 85 2.65 6.12 -2.56
CA LEU A 85 2.45 6.57 -1.18
C LEU A 85 1.36 7.65 -1.10
N ALA A 86 1.34 8.62 -2.02
CA ALA A 86 0.32 9.66 -2.05
C ALA A 86 -1.09 9.07 -2.23
N LYS A 87 -1.28 8.19 -3.22
CA LYS A 87 -2.57 7.51 -3.44
C LYS A 87 -2.97 6.64 -2.25
N GLY A 88 -2.01 5.91 -1.68
CA GLY A 88 -2.26 5.07 -0.51
C GLY A 88 -2.66 5.87 0.73
N ASP A 89 -2.00 7.01 0.97
CA ASP A 89 -2.33 7.92 2.07
C ASP A 89 -3.74 8.53 1.86
N GLU A 90 -4.10 8.93 0.62
CA GLU A 90 -5.47 9.37 0.26
C GLU A 90 -6.54 8.29 0.51
N GLU A 91 -6.26 7.03 0.16
CA GLU A 91 -7.18 5.91 0.41
C GLU A 91 -7.40 5.69 1.90
N ILE A 92 -6.36 5.78 2.73
CA ILE A 92 -6.44 5.67 4.19
C ILE A 92 -7.29 6.82 4.76
N ASP A 93 -7.07 8.05 4.33
CA ASP A 93 -7.84 9.20 4.77
C ASP A 93 -9.32 9.08 4.38
N GLY A 94 -9.61 8.57 3.17
CA GLY A 94 -10.96 8.24 2.74
C GLY A 94 -11.63 7.17 3.60
N ILE A 95 -10.91 6.11 3.97
CA ILE A 95 -11.41 5.07 4.90
C ILE A 95 -11.74 5.68 6.26
N ASN A 96 -10.85 6.53 6.80
CA ASN A 96 -11.04 7.17 8.11
C ASN A 96 -12.21 8.17 8.12
N ALA A 97 -12.38 8.95 7.06
CA ALA A 97 -13.47 9.92 6.94
C ALA A 97 -14.85 9.25 6.89
N ASN A 98 -14.97 8.12 6.18
CA ASN A 98 -16.20 7.32 6.14
C ASN A 98 -16.58 6.76 7.52
N ASN A 99 -15.59 6.48 8.39
CA ASN A 99 -15.83 6.01 9.75
C ASN A 99 -16.22 7.12 10.74
N ALA A 100 -16.06 8.41 10.37
CA ALA A 100 -16.26 9.55 11.26
C ALA A 100 -17.60 10.29 11.10
N GLN A 101 -18.44 9.93 10.12
CA GLN A 101 -19.74 10.57 9.89
C GLN A 101 -20.81 10.12 10.91
N PRO A 102 -21.45 11.03 11.69
CA PRO A 102 -22.54 10.67 12.61
C PRO A 102 -23.74 10.17 11.80
N GLY A 103 -24.11 8.90 12.00
CA GLY A 103 -25.21 8.26 11.27
C GLY A 103 -24.79 7.51 10.00
N PHE A 104 -23.52 7.57 9.59
CA PHE A 104 -22.99 6.57 8.67
C PHE A 104 -22.58 5.36 9.50
N ILE A 105 -23.38 4.30 9.42
CA ILE A 105 -22.96 2.98 9.86
C ILE A 105 -21.78 2.61 8.95
N PRO A 106 -20.55 2.42 9.47
CA PRO A 106 -19.45 1.95 8.63
C PRO A 106 -19.72 0.49 8.29
N SER A 107 -20.52 0.23 7.23
CA SER A 107 -20.92 -1.10 6.76
C SER A 107 -20.98 -2.16 7.89
N CYS A 108 -21.83 -1.93 8.88
CA CYS A 108 -22.31 -3.00 9.74
C CYS A 108 -23.29 -3.82 8.86
N GLU A 109 -23.32 -5.13 8.95
CA GLU A 109 -23.68 -5.76 10.21
C GLU A 109 -22.47 -6.42 10.89
N ASN A 110 -22.08 -5.87 12.05
CA ASN A 110 -21.87 -6.62 13.29
C ASN A 110 -21.52 -8.11 13.11
N LEU A 111 -20.28 -8.42 12.70
CA LEU A 111 -19.90 -9.81 12.51
C LEU A 111 -19.95 -10.66 13.78
N ILE A 112 -19.95 -10.08 15.00
CA ILE A 112 -20.24 -10.84 16.22
C ILE A 112 -20.95 -9.93 17.24
N GLY A 113 -22.23 -9.66 17.00
CA GLY A 113 -23.18 -9.21 18.03
C GLY A 113 -24.29 -10.24 18.29
N ILE A 114 -24.18 -11.45 17.73
CA ILE A 114 -25.02 -12.58 18.13
C ILE A 114 -24.35 -13.15 19.38
N ASN A 115 -24.73 -12.65 20.55
CA ASN A 115 -24.73 -13.48 21.76
C ASN A 115 -25.64 -14.68 21.45
N LEU A 116 -25.01 -15.76 21.00
CA LEU A 116 -25.56 -17.09 21.13
C LEU A 116 -25.31 -17.47 22.60
N ILE A 117 -26.34 -17.98 23.29
CA ILE A 117 -26.42 -18.31 24.74
C ILE A 117 -26.81 -17.06 25.56
N GLU A 118 -28.02 -16.90 26.10
CA GLU A 118 -29.13 -17.78 26.54
C GLU A 118 -30.48 -17.15 26.13
#